data_AF-A0A4R7J8I0-F1
#
_entry.id   AF-A0A4R7J8I0-F1
#
_cell.length_a   1.000
_cell.length_b   1.000
_cell.length_c   1.000
_cell.angle_alpha   90.00
_cell.angle_beta   90.00
_cell.angle_gamma   90.00
#
_symmetry.space_group_name_H-M   'P 1'
#
loop_
_entity.id
_entity.type
_entity.pdbx_description
1 polymer ?
#
loop_
_entity_poly.entity_id
_entity_poly.type
_entity_poly.pdbx_seq_one_letter_code
_entity_poly.pdbx_strand_id
1 'polypeptide(L)'
;MSEDESAERHRLAGRQAGVYEVTTQSGVLPKVLAEWGWRVGVLRTEGIDDRRTLLLAIGRALDLPDWYGANLDALADCLTDLDRPTALVLDSWPRPTEIPGWDAVVDVLTDRVRDQERAAFALVMDRSG
;
A
#
# COMPACT_ATOMS: atom_id res chain seq x y z
N MET A 1 -11.42 -22.60 -5.35
CA MET A 1 -10.09 -22.27 -4.80
C MET A 1 -9.05 -23.05 -5.58
N SER A 2 -8.33 -22.46 -6.55
CA SER A 2 -7.05 -23.06 -6.95
C SER A 2 -6.17 -22.21 -7.87
N GLU A 3 -6.72 -21.41 -8.78
CA GLU A 3 -5.88 -20.76 -9.82
C GLU A 3 -5.60 -19.28 -9.53
N ASP A 4 -6.60 -18.54 -9.05
CA ASP A 4 -6.50 -17.09 -8.86
C ASP A 4 -5.51 -16.71 -7.72
N GLU A 5 -5.61 -17.37 -6.56
CA GLU A 5 -4.66 -17.20 -5.45
C GLU A 5 -3.23 -17.60 -5.82
N SER A 6 -3.07 -18.60 -6.67
CA SER A 6 -1.76 -19.09 -7.11
C SER A 6 -1.10 -18.11 -8.08
N ALA A 7 -1.89 -17.50 -8.99
CA ALA A 7 -1.42 -16.47 -9.92
C ALA A 7 -1.08 -15.17 -9.18
N GLU A 8 -1.89 -14.75 -8.21
CA GLU A 8 -1.65 -13.58 -7.37
C GLU A 8 -0.35 -13.74 -6.56
N ARG A 9 -0.16 -14.91 -5.94
CA ARG A 9 1.09 -15.29 -5.26
C ARG A 9 2.29 -15.21 -6.20
N HIS A 10 2.15 -15.61 -7.46
CA HIS A 10 3.23 -15.56 -8.44
C HIS A 10 3.57 -14.12 -8.87
N ARG A 11 2.57 -13.22 -9.00
CA ARG A 11 2.81 -11.80 -9.36
C ARG A 11 3.54 -11.04 -8.24
N LEU A 12 3.12 -11.24 -6.99
CA LEU A 12 3.78 -10.65 -5.82
C LEU A 12 5.19 -11.23 -5.60
N ALA A 13 5.38 -12.54 -5.83
CA ALA A 13 6.70 -13.18 -5.79
C ALA A 13 7.62 -12.70 -6.94
N GLY A 14 7.05 -12.28 -8.07
CA GLY A 14 7.76 -11.69 -9.20
C GLY A 14 8.13 -10.21 -9.05
N ARG A 15 7.83 -9.59 -7.88
CA ARG A 15 8.07 -8.16 -7.59
C ARG A 15 7.38 -7.21 -8.57
N GLN A 16 6.18 -7.58 -9.03
CA GLN A 16 5.40 -6.72 -9.93
C GLN A 16 4.65 -5.64 -9.15
N ALA A 17 4.59 -4.43 -9.72
CA ALA A 17 3.70 -3.39 -9.23
C ALA A 17 2.24 -3.77 -9.52
N GLY A 18 1.32 -3.39 -8.64
CA GLY A 18 -0.09 -3.70 -8.81
C GLY A 18 -0.98 -3.30 -7.64
N VAL A 19 -2.29 -3.34 -7.88
CA VAL A 19 -3.30 -3.35 -6.83
C VAL A 19 -3.76 -4.79 -6.65
N TYR A 20 -3.72 -5.30 -5.43
CA TYR A 20 -3.98 -6.70 -5.12
C TYR A 20 -5.01 -6.80 -4.00
N GLU A 21 -5.92 -7.77 -4.10
CA GLU A 21 -6.90 -8.07 -3.06
C GLU A 21 -6.67 -9.52 -2.63
N VAL A 22 -6.18 -9.70 -1.40
CA VAL A 22 -5.72 -11.00 -0.93
C VAL A 22 -6.52 -11.41 0.29
N THR A 23 -6.94 -12.67 0.35
CA THR A 23 -7.50 -13.27 1.57
C THR A 23 -6.44 -14.18 2.16
N THR A 24 -5.86 -13.81 3.31
CA THR A 24 -4.82 -14.61 3.97
C THR A 24 -5.20 -14.94 5.41
N GLN A 25 -4.29 -15.58 6.16
CA GLN A 25 -4.38 -15.53 7.62
C GLN A 25 -3.76 -14.22 8.09
N SER A 26 -4.50 -13.49 8.93
CA SER A 26 -4.06 -12.17 9.43
C SER A 26 -2.62 -12.19 9.94
N GLY A 27 -1.82 -11.24 9.48
CA GLY A 27 -0.42 -11.07 9.88
C GLY A 27 0.60 -11.98 9.17
N VAL A 28 0.16 -12.86 8.25
CA VAL A 28 1.07 -13.68 7.43
C VAL A 28 1.60 -12.88 6.22
N LEU A 29 0.74 -12.08 5.58
CA LEU A 29 1.06 -11.40 4.33
C LEU A 29 2.30 -10.47 4.41
N PRO A 30 2.46 -9.64 5.46
CA PRO A 30 3.66 -8.80 5.57
C PRO A 30 4.96 -9.61 5.68
N LYS A 31 4.93 -10.76 6.36
CA LYS A 31 6.09 -11.64 6.50
C LYS A 31 6.48 -12.26 5.16
N VAL A 32 5.50 -12.77 4.42
CA VAL A 32 5.72 -13.37 3.10
C VAL A 32 6.28 -12.35 2.10
N LEU A 33 5.72 -11.14 2.06
CA LEU A 33 6.23 -10.07 1.19
C LEU A 33 7.66 -9.66 1.56
N ALA A 34 7.97 -9.57 2.86
CA ALA A 34 9.32 -9.29 3.34
C ALA A 34 10.32 -10.38 2.93
N GLU A 35 9.94 -11.66 3.05
CA GLU A 35 10.75 -12.80 2.58
C GLU A 35 11.01 -12.77 1.07
N TRP A 36 10.10 -12.19 0.29
CA TRP A 36 10.27 -11.94 -1.15
C TRP A 36 11.05 -10.65 -1.48
N GLY A 37 11.61 -9.99 -0.46
CA GLY A 37 12.44 -8.80 -0.63
C GLY A 37 11.65 -7.51 -0.87
N TRP A 38 10.37 -7.47 -0.49
CA TRP A 38 9.61 -6.23 -0.42
C TRP A 38 9.86 -5.51 0.90
N ARG A 39 9.95 -4.18 0.86
CA ARG A 39 9.69 -3.36 2.03
C ARG A 39 8.18 -3.31 2.25
N VAL A 40 7.70 -3.54 3.48
CA VAL A 40 6.27 -3.61 3.75
C VAL A 40 5.87 -2.58 4.78
N GLY A 41 4.91 -1.73 4.41
CA GLY A 41 4.18 -0.88 5.35
C GLY A 41 2.78 -1.45 5.60
N VAL A 42 2.36 -1.51 6.86
CA VAL A 42 1.02 -1.95 7.24
C VAL A 42 0.24 -0.77 7.78
N LEU A 43 -0.89 -0.47 7.15
CA LEU A 43 -1.79 0.61 7.53
C LEU A 43 -3.09 -0.01 8.06
N ARG A 44 -3.43 0.32 9.30
CA ARG A 44 -4.79 0.09 9.80
C ARG A 44 -5.63 1.32 9.55
N THR A 45 -6.75 1.16 8.85
CA THR A 45 -7.65 2.27 8.52
C THR A 45 -8.72 2.51 9.59
N GLU A 46 -8.88 1.57 10.54
CA GLU A 46 -9.79 1.72 11.66
C GLU A 46 -9.49 3.01 12.47
N GLY A 47 -10.54 3.81 12.69
CA GLY A 47 -10.45 5.06 13.46
C GLY A 47 -9.83 6.24 12.73
N ILE A 48 -9.50 6.11 11.43
CA ILE A 48 -9.12 7.23 10.58
C ILE A 48 -10.39 7.82 9.97
N ASP A 49 -10.66 9.10 10.20
CA ASP A 49 -11.86 9.80 9.74
C ASP A 49 -11.57 11.06 8.92
N ASP A 50 -10.29 11.39 8.72
CA ASP A 50 -9.85 12.54 7.94
C ASP A 50 -8.59 12.27 7.09
N ARG A 51 -8.46 13.01 5.98
CA ARG A 51 -7.36 12.87 5.03
C ARG A 51 -5.98 13.12 5.63
N ARG A 52 -5.84 14.08 6.55
CA ARG A 52 -4.54 14.41 7.14
C ARG A 52 -4.07 13.27 8.04
N THR A 53 -4.96 12.71 8.85
CA THR A 53 -4.67 11.54 9.68
C THR A 53 -4.31 10.33 8.82
N LEU A 54 -5.02 10.12 7.71
CA LEU A 54 -4.67 9.09 6.72
C LEU A 54 -3.26 9.28 6.15
N LEU A 55 -2.92 10.48 5.70
CA LEU A 55 -1.60 10.77 5.13
C LEU A 55 -0.49 10.57 6.15
N LEU A 56 -0.67 11.03 7.40
CA LEU A 56 0.26 10.76 8.49
C LEU A 56 0.43 9.26 8.76
N ALA A 57 -0.66 8.51 8.72
CA ALA A 57 -0.63 7.07 8.94
C ALA A 57 0.10 6.34 7.80
N ILE A 58 -0.10 6.75 6.54
CA ILE A 58 0.67 6.25 5.39
C ILE A 58 2.15 6.56 5.56
N GLY A 59 2.49 7.80 5.93
CA GLY A 59 3.88 8.20 6.15
C GLY A 59 4.59 7.36 7.20
N ARG A 60 3.90 7.05 8.31
CA ARG A 60 4.42 6.16 9.36
C ARG A 60 4.53 4.71 8.88
N ALA A 61 3.50 4.20 8.21
CA ALA A 61 3.50 2.82 7.70
C ALA A 61 4.63 2.60 6.69
N LEU A 62 4.89 3.58 5.84
CA LEU A 62 5.96 3.56 4.85
C LEU A 62 7.27 4.14 5.37
N ASP A 63 7.46 4.38 6.66
CA ASP A 63 8.71 4.93 7.24
C ASP A 63 9.29 6.08 6.38
N LEU A 64 8.42 7.04 6.03
CA LEU A 64 8.80 8.17 5.19
C LEU A 64 9.66 9.17 5.99
N PRO A 65 10.50 9.97 5.31
CA PRO A 65 11.42 10.89 5.99
C PRO A 65 10.72 11.91 6.89
N ASP A 66 11.46 12.44 7.88
CA ASP A 66 10.94 13.43 8.84
C ASP A 66 10.40 14.72 8.20
N TRP A 67 10.85 15.06 6.99
CA TRP A 67 10.37 16.20 6.23
C TRP A 67 9.04 15.95 5.51
N TYR A 68 8.47 14.74 5.60
CA TYR A 68 7.19 14.38 4.99
C TYR A 68 6.04 15.27 5.51
N GLY A 69 5.52 16.14 4.64
CA GLY A 69 4.55 17.18 5.00
C GLY A 69 3.11 16.72 5.23
N ALA A 70 2.82 15.42 5.08
CA ALA A 70 1.46 14.85 5.17
C ALA A 70 0.42 15.58 4.31
N ASN A 71 0.78 15.83 3.05
CA ASN A 71 -0.08 16.31 1.97
C ASN A 71 0.13 15.41 0.71
N LEU A 72 -0.71 15.57 -0.31
CA LEU A 72 -0.69 14.71 -1.51
C LEU A 72 0.61 14.85 -2.31
N ASP A 73 1.10 16.07 -2.49
CA ASP A 73 2.34 16.34 -3.24
C ASP A 73 3.55 15.71 -2.53
N ALA A 74 3.66 15.91 -1.23
CA ALA A 74 4.70 15.29 -0.41
C ALA A 74 4.63 13.76 -0.41
N LEU A 75 3.41 13.18 -0.53
CA LEU A 75 3.26 11.74 -0.69
C LEU A 75 3.78 11.29 -2.05
N ALA A 76 3.36 11.96 -3.13
CA ALA A 76 3.83 11.65 -4.48
C ALA A 76 5.36 11.75 -4.60
N ASP A 77 5.96 12.79 -4.04
CA ASP A 77 7.41 12.99 -4.01
C ASP A 77 8.11 11.85 -3.26
N CYS A 78 7.66 11.54 -2.04
CA CYS A 78 8.26 10.44 -1.26
C CYS A 78 8.13 9.07 -1.94
N LEU A 79 7.00 8.81 -2.61
CA LEU A 79 6.76 7.57 -3.35
C LEU A 79 7.68 7.46 -4.58
N THR A 80 7.97 8.59 -5.22
CA THR A 80 8.86 8.72 -6.38
C THR A 80 10.32 8.40 -6.03
N ASP A 81 10.73 8.72 -4.80
CA ASP A 81 12.07 8.50 -4.26
C ASP A 81 12.30 7.07 -3.73
N LEU A 82 11.28 6.20 -3.75
CA LEU A 82 11.45 4.80 -3.34
C LEU A 82 12.38 4.05 -4.31
N ASP A 83 13.46 3.51 -3.77
CA ASP A 83 14.56 2.86 -4.51
C ASP A 83 14.47 1.32 -4.54
N ARG A 84 13.51 0.75 -3.81
CA ARG A 84 13.31 -0.70 -3.67
C ARG A 84 11.84 -1.07 -3.68
N PRO A 85 11.49 -2.29 -4.12
CA PRO A 85 10.11 -2.77 -4.13
C PRO A 85 9.42 -2.56 -2.78
N THR A 86 8.31 -1.83 -2.78
CA THR A 86 7.57 -1.46 -1.57
C THR A 86 6.10 -1.83 -1.69
N ALA A 87 5.56 -2.51 -0.69
CA ALA A 87 4.15 -2.84 -0.58
C ALA A 87 3.51 -2.06 0.57
N LEU A 88 2.38 -1.40 0.31
CA LEU A 88 1.49 -0.85 1.32
C LEU A 88 0.30 -1.79 1.50
N VAL A 89 0.20 -2.43 2.66
CA VAL A 89 -0.87 -3.37 3.01
C VAL A 89 -1.90 -2.65 3.89
N LEU A 90 -3.16 -2.68 3.50
CA LEU A 90 -4.26 -2.18 4.32
C LEU A 90 -5.10 -3.33 4.84
N ASP A 91 -5.60 -3.17 6.06
CA ASP A 91 -6.54 -4.11 6.70
C ASP A 91 -7.96 -4.06 6.11
N SER A 92 -8.34 -2.93 5.50
CA SER A 92 -9.60 -2.80 4.77
C SER A 92 -9.56 -1.65 3.77
N TRP A 93 -10.41 -1.70 2.72
CA TRP A 93 -10.73 -0.53 1.91
C TRP A 93 -11.74 0.35 2.65
N PRO A 94 -11.33 1.54 3.11
CA PRO A 94 -12.28 2.49 3.67
C PRO A 94 -13.20 2.97 2.55
N ARG A 95 -14.44 3.25 2.91
CA ARG A 95 -15.38 3.87 1.97
C ARG A 95 -15.03 5.35 1.80
N PRO A 96 -15.26 5.94 0.62
CA PRO A 96 -15.06 7.39 0.43
C PRO A 96 -15.86 8.25 1.42
N THR A 97 -16.98 7.73 1.92
CA THR A 97 -17.81 8.38 2.96
C THR A 97 -17.21 8.34 4.36
N GLU A 98 -16.30 7.40 4.64
CA GLU A 98 -15.65 7.24 5.95
C GLU A 98 -14.44 8.17 6.08
N ILE A 99 -13.72 8.39 4.98
CA ILE A 99 -12.54 9.27 4.95
C ILE A 99 -12.68 10.25 3.78
N PRO A 100 -13.13 11.49 4.02
CA PRO A 100 -13.19 12.52 2.99
C PRO A 100 -11.82 12.75 2.33
N GLY A 101 -11.76 12.63 1.01
CA GLY A 101 -10.52 12.77 0.25
C GLY A 101 -9.69 11.48 0.13
N TRP A 102 -10.24 10.34 0.54
CA TRP A 102 -9.70 9.00 0.25
C TRP A 102 -9.36 8.83 -1.23
N ASP A 103 -10.27 9.18 -2.12
CA ASP A 103 -10.09 8.98 -3.57
C ASP A 103 -8.83 9.66 -4.09
N ALA A 104 -8.55 10.90 -3.66
CA ALA A 104 -7.34 11.62 -4.04
C ALA A 104 -6.05 10.97 -3.51
N VAL A 105 -6.11 10.32 -2.34
CA VAL A 105 -4.98 9.55 -1.80
C VAL A 105 -4.78 8.26 -2.61
N VAL A 106 -5.87 7.57 -2.94
CA VAL A 106 -5.84 6.38 -3.82
C VAL A 106 -5.33 6.72 -5.20
N ASP A 107 -5.69 7.88 -5.77
CA ASP A 107 -5.19 8.33 -7.06
C ASP A 107 -3.66 8.43 -7.03
N VAL A 108 -3.07 9.09 -6.02
CA VAL A 108 -1.61 9.17 -5.86
C VAL A 108 -0.96 7.78 -5.71
N LEU A 109 -1.55 6.89 -4.90
CA LEU A 109 -1.03 5.54 -4.71
C LEU A 109 -1.12 4.71 -6.01
N THR A 110 -2.21 4.83 -6.75
CA THR A 110 -2.44 4.08 -8.00
C THR A 110 -1.64 4.63 -9.16
N ASP A 111 -1.38 5.93 -9.22
CA ASP A 111 -0.41 6.53 -10.15
C ASP A 111 0.97 5.95 -9.89
N ARG A 112 1.37 5.83 -8.62
CA ARG A 112 2.65 5.19 -8.28
C ARG A 112 2.71 3.72 -8.67
N VAL A 113 1.60 2.97 -8.52
CA VAL A 113 1.49 1.57 -8.98
C VAL A 113 1.71 1.47 -10.49
N ARG A 114 1.25 2.45 -11.27
CA ARG A 114 1.34 2.46 -12.74
C ARG A 114 2.73 2.84 -13.26
N ASP A 115 3.55 3.51 -12.45
CA ASP A 115 4.92 3.89 -12.81
C ASP A 115 5.87 2.67 -12.79
N GLN A 116 6.12 2.12 -13.99
CA GLN A 116 7.02 0.99 -14.22
C GLN A 116 8.48 1.41 -14.46
N GLU A 117 8.78 2.71 -14.54
CA GLU A 117 10.16 3.19 -14.71
C GLU A 117 10.93 3.23 -13.39
N ARG A 118 10.22 3.05 -12.27
CA ARG A 118 10.75 3.08 -10.91
C ARG A 118 10.67 1.71 -10.24
N ALA A 119 11.21 1.62 -9.02
CA ALA A 119 11.05 0.43 -8.20
C ALA A 119 9.57 0.05 -8.04
N ALA A 120 9.26 -1.24 -8.00
CA ALA A 120 7.88 -1.70 -7.95
C ALA A 120 7.14 -1.18 -6.70
N PHE A 121 5.89 -0.74 -6.87
CA PHE A 121 5.01 -0.38 -5.77
C PHE A 121 3.73 -1.21 -5.82
N ALA A 122 3.39 -1.84 -4.71
CA ALA A 122 2.18 -2.66 -4.59
C ALA A 122 1.25 -2.06 -3.54
N LEU A 123 -0.02 -1.92 -3.90
CA LEU A 123 -1.09 -1.56 -2.99
C LEU A 123 -1.92 -2.81 -2.73
N VAL A 124 -1.95 -3.30 -1.49
CA VAL A 124 -2.52 -4.60 -1.16
C VAL A 124 -3.61 -4.45 -0.11
N MET A 125 -4.79 -4.99 -0.38
CA MET A 125 -5.86 -5.12 0.61
C MET A 125 -5.83 -6.54 1.19
N ASP A 126 -5.69 -6.66 2.51
CA ASP A 126 -5.78 -7.94 3.22
C ASP A 126 -7.20 -8.11 3.78
N ARG A 127 -8.03 -8.92 3.11
CA ARG A 127 -9.42 -9.19 3.52
C ARG A 127 -9.57 -10.12 4.73
N SER A 128 -8.49 -10.44 5.43
CA SER A 128 -8.49 -11.42 6.53
C SER A 128 -9.12 -10.95 7.85
N GLY A 129 -9.83 -9.82 7.82
CA GLY A 129 -10.64 -9.28 8.92
C GLY A 129 -12.02 -9.92 9.06
#